data_AF-A0A022G2A4-F1
#
_entry.id   AF-A0A022G2A4-F1
#
_cell.length_a   1.000
_cell.length_b   1.000
_cell.length_c   1.000
_cell.angle_alpha   90.00
_cell.angle_beta   90.00
_cell.angle_gamma   90.00
#
_symmetry.space_group_name_H-M   'P 1'
#
loop_
_entity.id
_entity.type
_entity.pdbx_description
1 polymer ?
#
loop_
_entity_poly.entity_id
_entity_poly.type
_entity_poly.pdbx_seq_one_letter_code
_entity_poly.pdbx_strand_id
1 'polypeptide(L)'
;MATDRIHLKTGEEIGGYAGAVVALTPSTDTRRVSLPVPPDKVIPVIFLPGIMGSHLRMSRKRQKDLERDDNIAWRPDDTGDTLARRNDSPGRRQMNFDPDETEVDRYEITEDAGKFDMTGEETVNSDKRHANVPDGLPDIGLLMSAPLPPAAEQWKAKRGKHEATAAQKARWRGWSEVMFETYGEVIKLMEAHLNDMLVPLARELSPTWKKGRKVEVLGVNPAYWGGAGDALTEADVLRVANCWYPVYAMGYNWLESNGTSAKKLARRIDEIIGMYKANGRQCENVIVVTHSMGGLVARALLHPDYGNAQDKILGVYHSAQPALGAGAAYKRVRTGSDVQDNLVGDIARNVMGRTGKEVTAVFANASGLLELLPTASYPRGWLRLQTGDYRQAMALPITSDAPLKAYLNDLDLHQKLGVDKPAPPMAVGDPVYDIYTRNPQAWWRLLNPEWINPADKDLRGAEPYALAKKRIAAAQLFHKNIKDLYHPTTYASYGEDSSQKSYGSVTWRAETADLVPHGDPLTWTIESEDAEGRIVVRTRGNQTLTLRLEPPTDAGDQTVPAKASAEAVRGTLFRQTGYEHQGSYQNDQVLASALYSIIKIANTAPWWRQ
;
A
#
# COMPACT_ATOMS: atom_id res chain seq x y z
N MET A 1 12.81 38.80 34.36
CA MET A 1 14.04 39.10 33.57
C MET A 1 13.61 39.30 32.13
N ALA A 2 13.77 40.51 31.61
CA ALA A 2 13.45 40.81 30.21
C ALA A 2 14.36 39.96 29.32
N THR A 3 13.79 39.05 28.53
CA THR A 3 14.52 38.20 27.60
C THR A 3 15.04 39.04 26.46
N ASP A 4 16.32 39.43 26.52
CA ASP A 4 17.05 40.20 25.49
C ASP A 4 17.32 39.37 24.20
N ARG A 5 16.58 38.28 24.02
CA ARG A 5 16.77 37.30 22.95
C ARG A 5 15.43 36.75 22.48
N ILE A 6 15.23 36.75 21.17
CA ILE A 6 14.11 36.12 20.47
C ILE A 6 14.54 34.70 20.09
N HIS A 7 13.80 33.70 20.53
CA HIS A 7 14.02 32.31 20.16
C HIS A 7 13.08 31.95 19.02
N LEU A 8 13.64 31.71 17.82
CA LEU A 8 12.86 31.26 16.68
C LEU A 8 12.69 29.74 16.73
N LYS A 9 11.54 29.27 16.26
CA LYS A 9 11.35 27.86 15.97
C LYS A 9 11.95 27.56 14.60
N THR A 10 12.68 26.45 14.53
CA THR A 10 13.26 25.96 13.27
C THR A 10 12.35 24.91 12.69
N GLY A 11 12.07 25.00 11.40
CA GLY A 11 11.39 23.99 10.62
C GLY A 11 12.25 23.50 9.48
N GLU A 12 11.65 22.70 8.60
CA GLU A 12 12.22 22.37 7.30
C GLU A 12 11.65 23.29 6.23
N GLU A 13 12.48 23.65 5.24
CA GLU A 13 12.05 24.25 3.99
C GLU A 13 12.10 23.23 2.84
N ILE A 14 11.30 23.47 1.80
CA ILE A 14 11.34 22.68 0.56
C ILE A 14 12.79 22.59 0.05
N GLY A 15 13.22 21.38 -0.26
CA GLY A 15 14.63 21.05 -0.56
C GLY A 15 15.42 20.50 0.63
N GLY A 16 14.79 20.27 1.78
CA GLY A 16 15.39 19.55 2.90
C GLY A 16 16.32 20.39 3.78
N TYR A 17 16.22 21.72 3.70
CA TYR A 17 17.03 22.64 4.49
C TYR A 17 16.36 22.90 5.84
N ALA A 18 17.16 23.03 6.89
CA ALA A 18 16.66 23.63 8.12
C ALA A 18 16.52 25.13 7.93
N GLY A 19 15.36 25.68 8.25
CA GLY A 19 15.07 27.10 8.06
C GLY A 19 14.16 27.66 9.14
N ALA A 20 14.12 28.98 9.21
CA ALA A 20 13.12 29.71 9.97
C ALA A 20 12.73 30.96 9.23
N VAL A 21 11.47 31.34 9.40
CA VAL A 21 10.91 32.55 8.83
C VAL A 21 10.50 33.47 9.97
N VAL A 22 10.83 34.75 9.84
CA VAL A 22 10.57 35.77 10.85
C VAL A 22 9.92 36.98 10.18
N ALA A 23 8.98 37.63 10.88
CA ALA A 23 8.45 38.91 10.45
C ALA A 23 9.55 39.98 10.55
N LEU A 24 9.66 40.85 9.55
CA LEU A 24 10.59 41.98 9.60
C LEU A 24 10.23 42.90 10.77
N THR A 25 11.21 43.22 11.61
CA THR A 25 11.08 44.16 12.72
C THR A 25 11.63 45.54 12.34
N PRO A 26 11.18 46.63 12.99
CA PRO A 26 11.84 47.92 12.85
C PRO A 26 13.33 47.83 13.16
N SER A 27 14.16 48.65 12.51
CA SER A 27 15.62 48.67 12.72
C SER A 27 16.04 49.06 14.14
N THR A 28 15.12 49.60 14.94
CA THR A 28 15.32 49.92 16.36
C THR A 28 15.23 48.71 17.28
N ASP A 29 14.65 47.58 16.83
CA ASP A 29 14.65 46.33 17.57
C ASP A 29 16.02 45.65 17.43
N THR A 30 16.84 45.76 18.48
CA THR A 30 18.21 45.26 18.53
C THR A 30 18.35 43.94 19.29
N ARG A 31 17.23 43.34 19.71
CA ARG A 31 17.23 42.07 20.44
C ARG A 31 17.86 40.98 19.58
N ARG A 32 18.68 40.13 20.21
CA ARG A 32 19.37 39.06 19.47
C ARG A 32 18.37 37.97 19.09
N VAL A 33 18.51 37.42 17.89
CA VAL A 33 17.79 36.23 17.48
C VAL A 33 18.65 34.99 17.77
N SER A 34 18.04 33.92 18.25
CA SER A 34 18.65 32.60 18.32
C SER A 34 17.79 31.57 17.62
N LEU A 35 18.45 30.70 16.88
CA LEU A 35 17.83 29.66 16.06
C LEU A 35 18.45 28.30 16.45
N PRO A 36 17.68 27.38 17.03
CA PRO A 36 18.16 26.02 17.30
C PRO A 36 18.31 25.24 15.99
N VAL A 37 19.50 24.75 15.67
CA VAL A 37 19.70 23.97 14.43
C VAL A 37 19.28 22.52 14.68
N PRO A 38 18.53 21.86 13.76
CA PRO A 38 18.23 20.44 13.85
C PRO A 38 19.50 19.60 13.87
N PRO A 39 19.46 18.38 14.45
CA PRO A 39 20.61 17.47 14.49
C PRO A 39 21.23 17.24 13.11
N ASP A 40 22.54 17.01 13.07
CA ASP A 40 23.26 16.70 11.83
C ASP A 40 22.88 15.35 11.24
N LYS A 41 22.43 14.42 12.09
CA LYS A 41 21.98 13.09 11.70
C LYS A 41 20.54 13.13 11.24
N VAL A 42 20.27 12.49 10.11
CA VAL A 42 18.93 12.40 9.52
C VAL A 42 18.64 10.94 9.18
N ILE A 43 17.48 10.43 9.61
CA ILE A 43 16.93 9.15 9.17
C ILE A 43 15.52 9.44 8.62
N PRO A 44 15.36 9.57 7.30
CA PRO A 44 14.04 9.73 6.71
C PRO A 44 13.15 8.52 7.02
N VAL A 45 11.88 8.79 7.34
CA VAL A 45 10.86 7.75 7.49
C VAL A 45 10.02 7.75 6.22
N ILE A 46 10.02 6.64 5.50
CA ILE A 46 9.35 6.49 4.20
C ILE A 46 8.08 5.68 4.39
N PHE A 47 6.94 6.34 4.25
CA PHE A 47 5.64 5.69 4.23
C PHE A 47 5.29 5.19 2.82
N LEU A 48 4.97 3.90 2.70
CA LEU A 48 4.50 3.26 1.46
C LEU A 48 3.03 2.82 1.62
N PRO A 49 2.10 3.34 0.80
CA PRO A 49 0.68 3.04 0.93
C PRO A 49 0.33 1.63 0.43
N GLY A 50 -0.93 1.24 0.64
CA GLY A 50 -1.49 0.00 0.12
C GLY A 50 -1.84 0.07 -1.37
N ILE A 51 -2.42 -1.04 -1.84
CA ILE A 51 -3.07 -1.08 -3.15
C ILE A 51 -4.16 -0.02 -3.20
N MET A 52 -4.28 0.70 -4.32
CA MET A 52 -5.21 1.84 -4.45
C MET A 52 -4.99 2.97 -3.45
N GLY A 53 -3.91 2.95 -2.66
CA GLY A 53 -3.62 3.97 -1.66
C GLY A 53 -2.87 5.19 -2.20
N SER A 54 -2.51 5.20 -3.49
CA SER A 54 -1.82 6.33 -4.16
C SER A 54 -2.73 6.99 -5.19
N HIS A 55 -2.73 8.31 -5.26
CA HIS A 55 -3.41 9.08 -6.30
C HIS A 55 -2.73 8.86 -7.66
N LEU A 56 -3.52 8.59 -8.70
CA LEU A 56 -3.03 8.40 -10.06
C LEU A 56 -3.62 9.42 -11.01
N ARG A 57 -2.79 9.91 -11.92
CA ARG A 57 -3.21 10.72 -13.07
C ARG A 57 -2.95 9.98 -14.38
N MET A 58 -3.75 10.27 -15.38
CA MET A 58 -3.66 9.69 -16.72
C MET A 58 -2.84 10.56 -17.67
N SER A 59 -2.24 9.92 -18.67
CA SER A 59 -1.50 10.59 -19.74
C SER A 59 -2.40 11.54 -20.55
N ARG A 60 -1.80 12.53 -21.22
CA ARG A 60 -2.54 13.43 -22.14
C ARG A 60 -3.20 12.67 -23.29
N LYS A 61 -2.56 11.59 -23.76
CA LYS A 61 -3.11 10.72 -24.79
C LYS A 61 -4.40 10.07 -24.29
N ARG A 62 -4.37 9.49 -23.08
CA ARG A 62 -5.53 8.82 -22.50
C ARG A 62 -6.67 9.79 -22.18
N GLN A 63 -6.39 11.03 -21.78
CA GLN A 63 -7.40 12.08 -21.65
C GLN A 63 -8.13 12.33 -22.96
N LYS A 64 -7.37 12.46 -24.06
CA LYS A 64 -7.92 12.64 -25.41
C LYS A 64 -8.77 11.44 -25.85
N ASP A 65 -8.26 10.21 -25.64
CA ASP A 65 -8.99 8.98 -25.98
C ASP A 65 -10.33 8.85 -25.23
N LEU A 66 -10.42 9.48 -24.06
CA LEU A 66 -11.56 9.42 -23.15
C LEU A 66 -12.43 10.69 -23.17
N GLU A 67 -12.08 11.66 -24.01
CA GLU A 67 -12.72 12.98 -24.11
C GLU A 67 -12.87 13.67 -22.75
N ARG A 68 -11.77 13.73 -21.99
CA ARG A 68 -11.72 14.35 -20.65
C ARG A 68 -10.89 15.61 -20.64
N ASP A 69 -11.37 16.59 -19.88
CA ASP A 69 -10.66 17.84 -19.60
C ASP A 69 -9.78 17.75 -18.34
N ASP A 70 -9.99 16.72 -17.52
CA ASP A 70 -9.19 16.42 -16.34
C ASP A 70 -8.26 15.22 -16.58
N ASN A 71 -7.17 15.16 -15.82
CA ASN A 71 -6.20 14.08 -15.88
C ASN A 71 -6.34 13.06 -14.74
N ILE A 72 -7.45 13.01 -14.03
CA ILE A 72 -7.58 12.17 -12.84
C ILE A 72 -7.83 10.72 -13.28
N ALA A 73 -6.91 9.80 -13.00
CA ALA A 73 -7.20 8.37 -13.15
C ALA A 73 -7.83 7.81 -11.87
N TRP A 74 -7.30 8.22 -10.72
CA TRP A 74 -7.71 7.75 -9.40
C TRP A 74 -7.40 8.78 -8.31
N ARG A 75 -8.42 9.23 -7.58
CA ARG A 75 -8.28 10.15 -6.44
C ARG A 75 -9.33 9.85 -5.37
N PRO A 76 -9.11 8.85 -4.49
CA PRO A 76 -10.08 8.41 -3.49
C PRO A 76 -10.49 9.50 -2.49
N ASP A 77 -9.60 10.45 -2.19
CA ASP A 77 -9.94 11.60 -1.32
C ASP A 77 -10.92 12.60 -2.00
N ASP A 78 -11.12 12.50 -3.32
CA ASP A 78 -12.13 13.27 -4.07
C ASP A 78 -13.42 12.46 -4.18
N THR A 79 -14.30 12.62 -3.19
CA THR A 79 -15.58 11.91 -3.13
C THR A 79 -16.50 12.26 -4.30
N GLY A 80 -16.42 13.47 -4.85
CA GLY A 80 -17.21 13.90 -6.00
C GLY A 80 -16.83 13.14 -7.27
N ASP A 81 -15.53 13.11 -7.60
CA ASP A 81 -15.00 12.33 -8.71
C ASP A 81 -15.29 10.83 -8.56
N THR A 82 -15.08 10.30 -7.35
CA THR A 82 -15.32 8.88 -7.05
C THR A 82 -16.80 8.49 -7.24
N LEU A 83 -17.73 9.35 -6.80
CA LEU A 83 -19.16 9.14 -6.99
C LEU A 83 -19.58 9.26 -8.46
N ALA A 84 -18.97 10.16 -9.23
CA ALA A 84 -19.27 10.33 -10.65
C ALA A 84 -18.91 9.07 -11.46
N ARG A 85 -17.81 8.40 -11.11
CA ARG A 85 -17.28 7.22 -11.83
C ARG A 85 -17.87 5.88 -11.43
N ARG A 86 -18.71 5.84 -10.39
CA ARG A 86 -19.26 4.59 -9.84
C ARG A 86 -20.06 3.76 -10.85
N ASN A 87 -20.50 4.37 -11.95
CA ASN A 87 -21.29 3.77 -13.01
C ASN A 87 -20.50 3.63 -14.34
N ASP A 88 -19.19 3.86 -14.33
CA ASP A 88 -18.33 3.65 -15.50
C ASP A 88 -18.50 2.23 -16.05
N SER A 89 -18.60 2.07 -17.38
CA SER A 89 -18.65 0.73 -17.98
C SER A 89 -17.34 -0.04 -17.75
N PRO A 90 -17.31 -1.38 -17.84
CA PRO A 90 -16.07 -2.16 -17.76
C PRO A 90 -14.98 -1.66 -18.72
N GLY A 91 -15.35 -1.29 -19.96
CA GLY A 91 -14.42 -0.70 -20.92
C GLY A 91 -13.91 0.67 -20.47
N ARG A 92 -14.77 1.54 -19.95
CA ARG A 92 -14.37 2.85 -19.43
C ARG A 92 -13.41 2.72 -18.25
N ARG A 93 -13.66 1.78 -17.33
CA ARG A 93 -12.75 1.44 -16.22
C ARG A 93 -11.41 0.90 -16.74
N GLN A 94 -11.41 -0.03 -17.68
CA GLN A 94 -10.19 -0.53 -18.31
C GLN A 94 -9.34 0.60 -18.90
N MET A 95 -9.99 1.62 -19.48
CA MET A 95 -9.29 2.76 -20.03
C MET A 95 -8.80 3.76 -18.97
N ASN A 96 -9.56 3.97 -17.90
CA ASN A 96 -9.15 4.84 -16.78
C ASN A 96 -7.97 4.23 -15.98
N PHE A 97 -7.95 2.90 -15.82
CA PHE A 97 -6.98 2.16 -15.00
C PHE A 97 -6.00 1.35 -15.84
N ASP A 98 -5.37 2.01 -16.81
CA ASP A 98 -4.38 1.42 -17.70
C ASP A 98 -2.97 1.63 -17.15
N PRO A 99 -2.22 0.58 -16.75
CA PRO A 99 -0.90 0.75 -16.15
C PRO A 99 0.10 1.49 -17.06
N ASP A 100 -0.07 1.39 -18.38
CA ASP A 100 0.84 2.02 -19.35
C ASP A 100 0.52 3.51 -19.59
N GLU A 101 -0.65 3.99 -19.15
CA GLU A 101 -1.13 5.36 -19.39
C GLU A 101 -1.46 6.08 -18.07
N THR A 102 -1.02 5.53 -16.94
CA THR A 102 -1.21 6.09 -15.60
C THR A 102 0.13 6.27 -14.88
N GLU A 103 0.21 7.32 -14.07
CA GLU A 103 1.34 7.60 -13.20
C GLU A 103 0.87 8.18 -11.87
N VAL A 104 1.74 8.18 -10.86
CA VAL A 104 1.46 8.83 -9.58
C VAL A 104 1.23 10.32 -9.81
N ASP A 105 0.14 10.85 -9.25
CA ASP A 105 -0.05 12.29 -9.18
C ASP A 105 0.95 12.87 -8.17
N ARG A 106 2.05 13.46 -8.65
CA ARG A 106 3.08 14.09 -7.83
C ARG A 106 2.87 15.58 -7.66
N TYR A 107 3.26 16.08 -6.50
CA TYR A 107 3.27 17.51 -6.22
C TYR A 107 4.44 18.17 -6.96
N GLU A 108 4.11 19.09 -7.85
CA GLU A 108 5.07 19.86 -8.65
C GLU A 108 5.20 21.27 -8.05
N ILE A 109 6.40 21.84 -8.09
CA ILE A 109 6.72 23.17 -7.57
C ILE A 109 7.37 24.01 -8.65
N THR A 110 7.08 25.31 -8.64
CA THR A 110 7.87 26.31 -9.36
C THR A 110 9.04 26.76 -8.50
N GLU A 111 10.22 26.85 -9.11
CA GLU A 111 11.39 27.46 -8.51
C GLU A 111 11.69 28.82 -9.14
N ASP A 112 12.04 29.81 -8.32
CA ASP A 112 12.58 31.10 -8.71
C ASP A 112 13.97 31.28 -8.09
N ALA A 113 14.99 31.38 -8.95
CA ALA A 113 16.40 31.43 -8.57
C ALA A 113 16.84 30.30 -7.61
N GLY A 114 16.34 29.07 -7.84
CA GLY A 114 16.65 27.90 -7.03
C GLY A 114 15.97 27.89 -5.66
N LYS A 115 14.92 28.71 -5.47
CA LYS A 115 14.08 28.73 -4.27
C LYS A 115 12.64 28.44 -4.66
N PHE A 116 11.91 27.78 -3.77
CA PHE A 116 10.47 27.60 -3.89
C PHE A 116 9.75 28.93 -4.21
N ASP A 117 8.77 28.93 -5.11
CA ASP A 117 7.88 30.06 -5.38
C ASP A 117 6.42 29.63 -5.23
N MET A 118 5.77 30.13 -4.16
CA MET A 118 4.37 29.85 -3.86
C MET A 118 3.39 30.48 -4.85
N THR A 119 3.85 31.44 -5.65
CA THR A 119 3.03 32.18 -6.63
C THR A 119 3.23 31.71 -8.06
N GLY A 120 4.20 30.81 -8.29
CA GLY A 120 4.47 30.22 -9.59
C GLY A 120 3.33 29.32 -10.07
N GLU A 121 3.17 29.23 -11.39
CA GLU A 121 2.05 28.55 -12.04
C GLU A 121 1.97 27.06 -11.67
N GLU A 122 3.10 26.34 -11.66
CA GLU A 122 3.13 24.91 -11.33
C GLU A 122 2.75 24.69 -9.87
N THR A 123 3.30 25.48 -8.94
CA THR A 123 2.95 25.40 -7.52
C THR A 123 1.46 25.64 -7.30
N VAL A 124 0.90 26.72 -7.87
CA VAL A 124 -0.53 27.07 -7.71
C VAL A 124 -1.44 26.00 -8.31
N ASN A 125 -1.09 25.46 -9.47
CA ASN A 125 -1.85 24.39 -10.10
C ASN A 125 -1.75 23.09 -9.30
N SER A 126 -0.57 22.77 -8.77
CA SER A 126 -0.35 21.60 -7.94
C SER A 126 -1.07 21.71 -6.61
N ASP A 127 -1.10 22.88 -5.96
CA ASP A 127 -1.85 23.12 -4.72
C ASP A 127 -3.34 22.79 -4.86
N LYS A 128 -3.96 23.14 -6.00
CA LYS A 128 -5.35 22.76 -6.29
C LYS A 128 -5.54 21.25 -6.43
N ARG A 129 -4.61 20.56 -7.08
CA ARG A 129 -4.68 19.10 -7.32
C ARG A 129 -4.40 18.29 -6.04
N HIS A 130 -3.58 18.84 -5.15
CA HIS A 130 -3.09 18.22 -3.93
C HIS A 130 -3.78 18.77 -2.66
N ALA A 131 -5.01 19.28 -2.83
CA ALA A 131 -5.83 19.85 -1.75
C ALA A 131 -6.33 18.82 -0.72
N ASN A 132 -6.12 17.52 -0.97
CA ASN A 132 -6.40 16.46 0.00
C ASN A 132 -5.52 16.58 1.26
N VAL A 133 -4.30 17.12 1.12
CA VAL A 133 -3.60 17.73 2.26
C VAL A 133 -4.13 19.17 2.39
N PRO A 134 -4.85 19.51 3.48
CA PRO A 134 -5.55 20.80 3.56
C PRO A 134 -4.57 21.97 3.75
N ASP A 135 -4.87 23.14 3.18
CA ASP A 135 -4.05 24.36 3.35
C ASP A 135 -3.93 24.78 4.83
N GLY A 136 -4.96 24.49 5.63
CA GLY A 136 -4.99 24.70 7.08
C GLY A 136 -4.28 23.62 7.89
N LEU A 137 -3.38 22.83 7.29
CA LEU A 137 -2.60 21.84 8.01
C LEU A 137 -1.84 22.51 9.18
N PRO A 138 -2.03 22.06 10.43
CA PRO A 138 -1.35 22.67 11.56
C PRO A 138 0.16 22.42 11.49
N ASP A 139 0.90 23.31 12.13
CA ASP A 139 2.32 23.12 12.40
C ASP A 139 2.54 21.78 13.12
N ILE A 140 3.33 20.89 12.51
CA ILE A 140 3.54 19.53 12.99
C ILE A 140 4.99 19.09 12.84
N GLY A 141 5.60 18.67 13.96
CA GLY A 141 7.02 18.36 13.98
C GLY A 141 7.84 19.55 13.49
N LEU A 142 8.53 19.37 12.36
CA LEU A 142 9.34 20.42 11.72
C LEU A 142 8.64 21.07 10.52
N LEU A 143 7.42 20.64 10.17
CA LEU A 143 6.59 21.28 9.17
C LEU A 143 5.91 22.50 9.78
N MET A 144 6.62 23.63 9.76
CA MET A 144 6.18 24.88 10.37
C MET A 144 5.87 25.93 9.30
N SER A 145 4.77 26.63 9.46
CA SER A 145 4.50 27.89 8.77
C SER A 145 5.19 29.05 9.49
N ALA A 146 5.47 30.16 8.80
CA ALA A 146 5.94 31.34 9.51
C ALA A 146 4.88 31.82 10.51
N PRO A 147 5.29 32.30 11.69
CA PRO A 147 4.35 32.87 12.64
C PRO A 147 3.68 34.12 12.02
N LEU A 148 2.35 34.07 11.91
CA LEU A 148 1.57 35.26 11.58
C LEU A 148 1.50 36.17 12.82
N PRO A 149 1.50 37.51 12.66
CA PRO A 149 1.21 38.41 13.76
C PRO A 149 -0.22 38.19 14.28
N PRO A 150 -0.59 38.77 15.45
CA PRO A 150 -1.95 38.70 15.97
C PRO A 150 -2.98 39.12 14.91
N ALA A 151 -4.18 38.53 14.93
CA ALA A 151 -5.20 38.75 13.90
C ALA A 151 -5.46 40.24 13.57
N ALA A 152 -5.45 41.11 14.59
CA ALA A 152 -5.63 42.56 14.44
C ALA A 152 -4.51 43.25 13.62
N GLU A 153 -3.36 42.60 13.44
CA GLU A 153 -2.18 43.10 12.75
C GLU A 153 -1.79 42.27 11.52
N GLN A 154 -2.51 41.18 11.22
CA GLN A 154 -2.22 40.32 10.06
C GLN A 154 -2.28 41.08 8.73
N TRP A 155 -3.13 42.10 8.63
CA TRP A 155 -3.18 42.97 7.46
C TRP A 155 -1.86 43.71 7.17
N LYS A 156 -0.97 43.85 8.16
CA LYS A 156 0.35 44.47 8.02
C LYS A 156 1.43 43.50 7.53
N ALA A 157 1.18 42.18 7.58
CA ALA A 157 2.13 41.16 7.18
C ALA A 157 1.77 40.58 5.82
N LYS A 158 2.71 40.66 4.88
CA LYS A 158 2.64 39.95 3.60
C LYS A 158 3.61 38.79 3.63
N ARG A 159 3.14 37.57 3.35
CA ARG A 159 4.02 36.40 3.21
C ARG A 159 4.97 36.60 2.05
N GLY A 160 6.22 36.20 2.24
CA GLY A 160 7.20 36.20 1.16
C GLY A 160 6.83 35.15 0.12
N LYS A 161 7.05 35.42 -1.17
CA LYS A 161 6.72 34.43 -2.22
C LYS A 161 7.54 33.12 -2.11
N HIS A 162 8.65 33.13 -1.38
CA HIS A 162 9.47 31.95 -1.12
C HIS A 162 9.11 31.21 0.18
N GLU A 163 8.04 31.64 0.86
CA GLU A 163 7.64 31.07 2.14
C GLU A 163 6.68 29.90 1.94
N ALA A 164 7.18 28.68 2.09
CA ALA A 164 6.34 27.49 2.03
C ALA A 164 5.49 27.34 3.29
N THR A 165 4.22 26.98 3.12
CA THR A 165 3.34 26.62 4.25
C THR A 165 3.64 25.23 4.78
N ALA A 166 3.17 24.89 5.98
CA ALA A 166 3.23 23.51 6.49
C ALA A 166 2.57 22.51 5.52
N ALA A 167 1.45 22.89 4.90
CA ALA A 167 0.77 22.09 3.90
C ALA A 167 1.60 21.89 2.63
N GLN A 168 2.24 22.94 2.09
CA GLN A 168 3.09 22.84 0.91
C GLN A 168 4.34 21.99 1.17
N LYS A 169 4.93 22.09 2.36
CA LYS A 169 6.04 21.23 2.79
C LYS A 169 5.61 19.77 2.90
N ALA A 170 4.43 19.50 3.47
CA ALA A 170 3.84 18.16 3.52
C ALA A 170 3.56 17.58 2.12
N ARG A 171 2.94 18.36 1.24
CA ARG A 171 2.68 18.00 -0.17
C ARG A 171 3.99 17.69 -0.92
N TRP A 172 5.02 18.51 -0.73
CA TRP A 172 6.36 18.26 -1.27
C TRP A 172 7.01 16.97 -0.75
N ARG A 173 6.81 16.63 0.53
CA ARG A 173 7.18 15.31 1.09
C ARG A 173 6.30 14.15 0.61
N GLY A 174 5.38 14.42 -0.33
CA GLY A 174 4.51 13.44 -0.97
C GLY A 174 3.28 13.04 -0.16
N TRP A 175 2.95 13.76 0.93
CA TRP A 175 1.79 13.41 1.78
C TRP A 175 0.46 13.43 1.00
N SER A 176 0.38 14.22 -0.06
CA SER A 176 -0.77 14.30 -0.96
C SER A 176 -0.76 13.29 -2.10
N GLU A 177 0.34 12.56 -2.31
CA GLU A 177 0.42 11.47 -3.30
C GLU A 177 -0.37 10.23 -2.86
N VAL A 178 -0.67 10.14 -1.56
CA VAL A 178 -1.38 9.02 -0.95
C VAL A 178 -2.76 9.44 -0.47
N MET A 179 -3.64 8.48 -0.22
CA MET A 179 -4.98 8.71 0.37
C MET A 179 -4.83 9.29 1.78
N PHE A 180 -4.76 10.62 1.87
CA PHE A 180 -4.37 11.33 3.08
C PHE A 180 -5.47 11.25 4.14
N GLU A 181 -6.73 11.07 3.75
CA GLU A 181 -7.83 10.81 4.69
C GLU A 181 -7.60 9.51 5.49
N THR A 182 -7.04 8.48 4.86
CA THR A 182 -6.74 7.19 5.50
C THR A 182 -5.38 7.19 6.20
N TYR A 183 -4.34 7.66 5.51
CA TYR A 183 -2.95 7.52 5.99
C TYR A 183 -2.42 8.74 6.73
N GLY A 184 -3.07 9.88 6.59
CA GLY A 184 -2.59 11.14 7.18
C GLY A 184 -2.48 11.07 8.69
N GLU A 185 -3.27 10.22 9.36
CA GLU A 185 -3.19 10.03 10.79
C GLU A 185 -1.83 9.49 11.26
N VAL A 186 -1.39 8.34 10.72
CA VAL A 186 -0.09 7.76 11.09
C VAL A 186 1.07 8.64 10.61
N ILE A 187 0.96 9.24 9.42
CA ILE A 187 1.99 10.12 8.86
C ILE A 187 2.21 11.34 9.79
N LYS A 188 1.11 11.99 10.21
CA LYS A 188 1.15 13.09 11.18
C LYS A 188 1.68 12.63 12.53
N LEU A 189 1.25 11.47 13.02
CA LEU A 189 1.71 10.92 14.31
C LEU A 189 3.23 10.76 14.31
N MET A 190 3.79 10.15 13.28
CA MET A 190 5.24 9.93 13.15
C MET A 190 5.99 11.26 13.11
N GLU A 191 5.56 12.22 12.27
CA GLU A 191 6.24 13.52 12.15
C GLU A 191 6.21 14.28 13.48
N ALA A 192 5.07 14.26 14.17
CA ALA A 192 4.88 14.94 15.45
C ALA A 192 5.70 14.35 16.59
N HIS A 193 5.78 13.01 16.69
CA HIS A 193 6.46 12.36 17.81
C HIS A 193 7.96 12.28 17.57
N LEU A 194 8.38 11.86 16.38
CA LEU A 194 9.79 11.61 16.12
C LEU A 194 10.63 12.90 16.10
N ASN A 195 10.01 14.05 15.84
CA ASN A 195 10.68 15.35 15.85
C ASN A 195 10.35 16.22 17.08
N ASP A 196 9.82 15.60 18.15
CA ASP A 196 9.51 16.24 19.44
C ASP A 196 9.94 15.33 20.61
N MET A 197 11.10 14.66 20.53
CA MET A 197 11.55 13.71 21.57
C MET A 197 12.19 14.38 22.80
N LEU A 198 12.89 15.49 22.61
CA LEU A 198 13.76 16.10 23.61
C LEU A 198 13.37 17.56 23.85
N VAL A 199 13.33 18.00 25.11
CA VAL A 199 13.34 19.43 25.44
C VAL A 199 14.79 19.93 25.38
N PRO A 200 15.17 20.76 24.38
CA PRO A 200 16.58 21.02 24.09
C PRO A 200 17.40 21.60 25.25
N LEU A 201 16.80 22.49 26.04
CA LEU A 201 17.49 23.16 27.16
C LEU A 201 17.58 22.29 28.42
N ALA A 202 16.57 21.44 28.67
CA ALA A 202 16.54 20.57 29.85
C ALA A 202 17.25 19.22 29.62
N ARG A 203 17.42 18.83 28.35
CA ARG A 203 17.89 17.49 27.93
C ARG A 203 17.04 16.35 28.50
N GLU A 204 15.78 16.65 28.77
CA GLU A 204 14.79 15.70 29.25
C GLU A 204 13.85 15.28 28.12
N LEU A 205 13.23 14.12 28.30
CA LEU A 205 12.19 13.64 27.41
C LEU A 205 11.03 14.64 27.36
N SER A 206 10.52 14.91 26.17
CA SER A 206 9.45 15.90 25.99
C SER A 206 8.15 15.47 26.69
N PRO A 207 7.30 16.43 27.10
CA PRO A 207 5.99 16.12 27.65
C PRO A 207 5.11 15.30 26.69
N THR A 208 5.26 15.50 25.37
CA THR A 208 4.60 14.72 24.31
C THR A 208 4.89 13.23 24.46
N TRP A 209 6.15 12.86 24.72
CA TRP A 209 6.53 11.46 24.91
C TRP A 209 6.21 10.93 26.31
N LYS A 210 6.31 11.76 27.35
CA LYS A 210 5.99 11.34 28.74
C LYS A 210 4.50 11.04 28.94
N LYS A 211 3.61 11.76 28.26
CA LYS A 211 2.15 11.64 28.44
C LYS A 211 1.43 10.95 27.27
N GLY A 212 2.09 10.81 26.13
CA GLY A 212 1.45 10.53 24.85
C GLY A 212 0.66 11.73 24.31
N ARG A 213 0.42 11.76 22.99
CA ARG A 213 -0.60 12.66 22.38
C ARG A 213 -1.89 11.91 22.09
N LYS A 214 -1.79 10.95 21.15
CA LYS A 214 -2.89 10.06 20.76
C LYS A 214 -2.70 8.66 21.32
N VAL A 215 -1.46 8.17 21.28
CA VAL A 215 -1.05 6.86 21.81
C VAL A 215 0.08 7.02 22.81
N GLU A 216 0.08 6.17 23.82
CA GLU A 216 1.15 6.05 24.82
C GLU A 216 1.97 4.79 24.53
N VAL A 217 3.30 4.93 24.41
CA VAL A 217 4.20 3.80 24.12
C VAL A 217 5.32 3.63 25.14
N LEU A 218 5.62 4.67 25.92
CA LEU A 218 6.68 4.68 26.92
C LEU A 218 6.25 3.85 28.14
N GLY A 219 7.07 2.89 28.56
CA GLY A 219 6.77 2.02 29.71
C GLY A 219 5.60 1.05 29.50
N VAL A 220 4.91 1.10 28.35
CA VAL A 220 3.81 0.19 28.04
C VAL A 220 4.36 -1.13 27.50
N ASN A 221 3.91 -2.23 28.07
CA ASN A 221 4.29 -3.57 27.63
C ASN A 221 3.70 -3.84 26.22
N PRO A 222 4.51 -4.23 25.22
CA PRO A 222 4.05 -4.51 23.86
C PRO A 222 2.90 -5.53 23.76
N ALA A 223 2.74 -6.41 24.74
CA ALA A 223 1.61 -7.34 24.82
C ALA A 223 0.24 -6.62 24.85
N TYR A 224 0.17 -5.38 25.34
CA TYR A 224 -1.05 -4.58 25.38
C TYR A 224 -1.64 -4.32 23.98
N TRP A 225 -0.78 -4.17 22.97
CA TRP A 225 -1.18 -3.99 21.57
C TRP A 225 -0.76 -5.19 20.71
N GLY A 226 -0.70 -6.38 21.32
CA GLY A 226 -0.63 -7.66 20.59
C GLY A 226 0.78 -8.16 20.25
N GLY A 227 1.84 -7.54 20.77
CA GLY A 227 3.22 -7.90 20.47
C GLY A 227 3.99 -8.57 21.61
N ALA A 228 5.27 -8.78 21.37
CA ALA A 228 6.23 -9.26 22.36
C ALA A 228 7.47 -8.34 22.41
N GLY A 229 8.28 -8.51 23.45
CA GLY A 229 9.50 -7.73 23.69
C GLY A 229 9.37 -6.77 24.87
N ASP A 230 10.44 -6.03 25.13
CA ASP A 230 10.52 -5.13 26.27
C ASP A 230 9.88 -3.77 25.97
N ALA A 231 9.17 -3.23 26.96
CA ALA A 231 8.64 -1.87 26.92
C ALA A 231 9.74 -0.84 26.58
N LEU A 232 9.36 0.25 25.90
CA LEU A 232 10.30 1.34 25.67
C LEU A 232 10.64 2.04 26.98
N THR A 233 11.93 2.26 27.19
CA THR A 233 12.43 3.07 28.31
C THR A 233 12.67 4.52 27.87
N GLU A 234 12.80 5.44 28.84
CA GLU A 234 13.20 6.82 28.52
C GLU A 234 14.58 6.84 27.82
N ALA A 235 15.49 5.94 28.23
CA ALA A 235 16.81 5.80 27.62
C ALA A 235 16.74 5.40 26.14
N ASP A 236 15.81 4.51 25.77
CA ASP A 236 15.61 4.09 24.38
C ASP A 236 15.22 5.29 23.49
N VAL A 237 14.35 6.17 23.98
CA VAL A 237 13.88 7.34 23.22
C VAL A 237 14.94 8.44 23.20
N LEU A 238 15.56 8.75 24.35
CA LEU A 238 16.59 9.77 24.45
C LEU A 238 17.83 9.46 23.60
N ARG A 239 18.18 8.17 23.45
CA ARG A 239 19.31 7.73 22.63
C ARG A 239 19.17 8.13 21.17
N VAL A 240 17.95 8.12 20.64
CA VAL A 240 17.67 8.42 19.24
C VAL A 240 17.18 9.85 19.01
N ALA A 241 16.97 10.63 20.08
CA ALA A 241 16.43 11.98 20.02
C ALA A 241 17.35 13.03 19.36
N ASN A 242 18.67 12.76 19.27
CA ASN A 242 19.61 13.62 18.54
C ASN A 242 19.73 13.21 17.06
N CYS A 243 18.58 13.05 16.41
CA CYS A 243 18.44 12.77 14.99
C CYS A 243 17.15 13.42 14.49
N TRP A 244 17.15 13.85 13.24
CA TRP A 244 15.97 14.33 12.55
C TRP A 244 15.32 13.17 11.78
N TYR A 245 14.01 12.99 11.95
CA TYR A 245 13.18 11.99 11.28
C TYR A 245 12.14 12.61 10.34
N PRO A 246 12.53 13.14 9.17
CA PRO A 246 11.57 13.69 8.22
C PRO A 246 10.69 12.57 7.65
N VAL A 247 9.37 12.70 7.80
CA VAL A 247 8.41 11.72 7.27
C VAL A 247 8.03 12.07 5.84
N TYR A 248 8.30 11.16 4.91
CA TYR A 248 7.86 11.19 3.52
C TYR A 248 6.75 10.17 3.32
N ALA A 249 5.82 10.46 2.40
CA ALA A 249 4.89 9.47 1.87
C ALA A 249 5.14 9.33 0.37
N MET A 250 5.43 8.11 -0.08
CA MET A 250 5.74 7.87 -1.48
C MET A 250 4.63 7.08 -2.13
N GLY A 251 3.82 7.75 -2.93
CA GLY A 251 2.88 7.08 -3.81
C GLY A 251 3.61 6.25 -4.87
N TYR A 252 2.97 5.17 -5.31
CA TYR A 252 3.41 4.36 -6.45
C TYR A 252 2.23 3.98 -7.34
N ASN A 253 2.50 3.68 -8.61
CA ASN A 253 1.47 3.19 -9.48
C ASN A 253 1.14 1.74 -9.12
N TRP A 254 0.07 1.55 -8.34
CA TRP A 254 -0.39 0.24 -7.87
C TRP A 254 -0.99 -0.64 -8.99
N LEU A 255 -1.13 -0.14 -10.22
CA LEU A 255 -1.48 -0.92 -11.40
C LEU A 255 -0.25 -1.63 -12.01
N GLU A 256 0.94 -1.05 -11.87
CA GLU A 256 2.20 -1.66 -12.30
C GLU A 256 2.65 -2.77 -11.34
N SER A 257 3.59 -3.61 -11.78
CA SER A 257 4.22 -4.59 -10.88
C SER A 257 4.90 -3.90 -9.70
N ASN A 258 4.77 -4.46 -8.50
CA ASN A 258 5.43 -3.95 -7.30
C ASN A 258 6.97 -3.95 -7.45
N GLY A 259 7.53 -4.86 -8.26
CA GLY A 259 8.96 -4.85 -8.59
C GLY A 259 9.39 -3.62 -9.43
N THR A 260 8.52 -3.17 -10.34
CA THR A 260 8.74 -1.92 -11.10
C THR A 260 8.59 -0.70 -10.19
N SER A 261 7.57 -0.69 -9.33
CA SER A 261 7.38 0.35 -8.32
C SER A 261 8.58 0.46 -7.38
N ALA A 262 9.11 -0.67 -6.91
CA ALA A 262 10.31 -0.70 -6.06
C ALA A 262 11.54 -0.09 -6.76
N LYS A 263 11.77 -0.35 -8.06
CA LYS A 263 12.85 0.31 -8.82
C LYS A 263 12.72 1.84 -8.80
N LYS A 264 11.51 2.35 -9.06
CA LYS A 264 11.23 3.80 -9.09
C LYS A 264 11.41 4.42 -7.70
N LEU A 265 10.95 3.72 -6.65
CA LEU A 265 11.03 4.20 -5.26
C LEU A 265 12.46 4.12 -4.70
N ALA A 266 13.25 3.11 -5.05
CA ALA A 266 14.66 3.04 -4.65
C ALA A 266 15.45 4.25 -5.14
N ARG A 267 15.21 4.69 -6.40
CA ARG A 267 15.81 5.93 -6.92
C ARG A 267 15.38 7.16 -6.12
N ARG A 268 14.10 7.25 -5.75
CA ARG A 268 13.60 8.36 -4.93
C ARG A 268 14.21 8.35 -3.52
N ILE A 269 14.45 7.18 -2.93
CA ILE A 269 15.17 7.05 -1.67
C ILE A 269 16.61 7.56 -1.83
N ASP A 270 17.29 7.20 -2.93
CA ASP A 270 18.63 7.70 -3.24
C ASP A 270 18.67 9.22 -3.41
N GLU A 271 17.66 9.80 -4.08
CA GLU A 271 17.52 11.25 -4.25
C GLU A 271 17.34 11.96 -2.89
N ILE A 272 16.51 11.42 -2.00
CA ILE A 272 16.30 12.00 -0.65
C ILE A 272 17.58 11.91 0.19
N ILE A 273 18.23 10.74 0.21
CA ILE A 273 19.51 10.56 0.91
C ILE A 273 20.55 11.54 0.36
N GLY A 274 20.68 11.62 -0.98
CA GLY A 274 21.59 12.51 -1.67
C GLY A 274 21.32 13.99 -1.37
N MET A 275 20.05 14.39 -1.33
CA MET A 275 19.63 15.75 -0.99
C MET A 275 20.06 16.12 0.44
N TYR A 276 19.80 15.29 1.44
CA TYR A 276 20.25 15.59 2.81
C TYR A 276 21.78 15.62 2.93
N LYS A 277 22.50 14.72 2.24
CA LYS A 277 23.97 14.76 2.16
C LYS A 277 24.48 16.05 1.53
N ALA A 278 23.86 16.51 0.43
CA ALA A 278 24.19 17.77 -0.23
C ALA A 278 23.95 18.98 0.68
N ASN A 279 22.96 18.89 1.57
CA ASN A 279 22.68 19.89 2.60
C ASN A 279 23.61 19.80 3.83
N GLY A 280 24.68 19.00 3.77
CA GLY A 280 25.67 18.86 4.83
C GLY A 280 25.25 17.94 5.98
N ARG A 281 24.20 17.12 5.81
CA ARG A 281 23.70 16.20 6.84
C ARG A 281 24.29 14.80 6.72
N GLN A 282 24.33 14.09 7.85
CA GLN A 282 24.65 12.66 7.92
C GLN A 282 23.38 11.84 7.72
N CYS A 283 23.14 11.38 6.49
CA CYS A 283 21.97 10.59 6.12
C CYS A 283 22.43 9.36 5.36
N GLU A 284 22.46 8.18 6.00
CA GLU A 284 22.91 6.93 5.36
C GLU A 284 21.78 5.93 5.13
N ASN A 285 20.74 5.98 5.97
CA ASN A 285 19.67 5.00 5.93
C ASN A 285 18.29 5.67 6.08
N VAL A 286 17.27 4.95 5.64
CA VAL A 286 15.85 5.27 5.87
C VAL A 286 15.17 4.19 6.71
N ILE A 287 14.07 4.54 7.37
CA ILE A 287 13.13 3.57 7.96
C ILE A 287 11.92 3.49 7.04
N VAL A 288 11.48 2.27 6.70
CA VAL A 288 10.31 2.08 5.83
C VAL A 288 9.10 1.66 6.69
N VAL A 289 7.98 2.32 6.48
CA VAL A 289 6.70 2.02 7.13
C VAL A 289 5.68 1.74 6.02
N THR A 290 4.95 0.64 6.08
CA THR A 290 4.08 0.24 4.97
C THR A 290 2.67 -0.09 5.39
N HIS A 291 1.69 0.23 4.54
CA HIS A 291 0.34 -0.33 4.59
C HIS A 291 0.17 -1.42 3.53
N SER A 292 -0.50 -2.53 3.85
CA SER A 292 -1.01 -3.51 2.89
C SER A 292 0.05 -3.95 1.87
N MET A 293 -0.24 -3.86 0.56
CA MET A 293 0.68 -4.21 -0.53
C MET A 293 1.94 -3.34 -0.60
N GLY A 294 1.98 -2.18 0.06
CA GLY A 294 3.23 -1.46 0.30
C GLY A 294 4.28 -2.33 1.00
N GLY A 295 3.87 -3.34 1.76
CA GLY A 295 4.77 -4.35 2.33
C GLY A 295 5.43 -5.25 1.27
N LEU A 296 4.72 -5.58 0.19
CA LEU A 296 5.30 -6.31 -0.95
C LEU A 296 6.29 -5.44 -1.73
N VAL A 297 5.97 -4.15 -1.90
CA VAL A 297 6.90 -3.16 -2.48
C VAL A 297 8.15 -3.03 -1.61
N ALA A 298 8.02 -2.96 -0.29
CA ALA A 298 9.17 -2.91 0.62
C ALA A 298 10.04 -4.17 0.55
N ARG A 299 9.46 -5.36 0.43
CA ARG A 299 10.24 -6.59 0.18
C ARG A 299 10.95 -6.54 -1.17
N ALA A 300 10.30 -6.00 -2.19
CA ALA A 300 10.91 -5.80 -3.51
C ALA A 300 12.00 -4.72 -3.49
N LEU A 301 11.95 -3.71 -2.61
CA LEU A 301 13.03 -2.75 -2.42
C LEU A 301 14.34 -3.44 -2.01
N LEU A 302 14.26 -4.53 -1.24
CA LEU A 302 15.42 -5.30 -0.79
C LEU A 302 16.03 -6.15 -1.92
N HIS A 303 15.25 -6.51 -2.95
CA HIS A 303 15.67 -7.49 -3.94
C HIS A 303 16.67 -6.88 -4.95
N PRO A 304 17.80 -7.56 -5.27
CA PRO A 304 18.83 -7.04 -6.18
C PRO A 304 18.32 -6.67 -7.58
N ASP A 305 17.43 -7.48 -8.16
CA ASP A 305 16.89 -7.21 -9.51
C ASP A 305 15.78 -6.14 -9.54
N TYR A 306 15.34 -5.68 -8.35
CA TYR A 306 14.31 -4.67 -8.19
C TYR A 306 14.91 -3.40 -7.57
N GLY A 307 14.68 -3.13 -6.28
CA GLY A 307 15.14 -1.89 -5.66
C GLY A 307 16.62 -1.87 -5.27
N ASN A 308 17.22 -3.04 -4.98
CA ASN A 308 18.60 -3.15 -4.50
C ASN A 308 18.96 -2.11 -3.41
N ALA A 309 18.07 -1.93 -2.44
CA ALA A 309 18.16 -0.88 -1.41
C ALA A 309 18.31 -1.45 0.01
N GLN A 310 18.68 -2.72 0.15
CA GLN A 310 18.78 -3.37 1.46
C GLN A 310 19.80 -2.67 2.38
N ASP A 311 20.91 -2.19 1.84
CA ASP A 311 21.96 -1.44 2.57
C ASP A 311 21.53 -0.03 2.98
N LYS A 312 20.46 0.50 2.37
CA LYS A 312 19.91 1.84 2.61
C LYS A 312 18.72 1.81 3.56
N ILE A 313 18.18 0.65 3.89
CA ILE A 313 17.03 0.50 4.79
C ILE A 313 17.54 0.04 6.16
N LEU A 314 17.27 0.83 7.20
CA LEU A 314 17.65 0.50 8.58
C LEU A 314 16.71 -0.54 9.21
N GLY A 315 15.45 -0.52 8.80
CA GLY A 315 14.42 -1.42 9.28
C GLY A 315 13.07 -1.12 8.65
N VAL A 316 12.15 -2.08 8.80
CA VAL A 316 10.81 -2.00 8.19
C VAL A 316 9.73 -2.30 9.22
N TYR A 317 8.69 -1.47 9.22
CA TYR A 317 7.42 -1.76 9.88
C TYR A 317 6.33 -2.01 8.85
N HIS A 318 5.68 -3.17 8.91
CA HIS A 318 4.54 -3.52 8.06
C HIS A 318 3.22 -3.44 8.83
N SER A 319 2.16 -2.93 8.21
CA SER A 319 0.80 -3.04 8.74
C SER A 319 -0.11 -3.68 7.72
N ALA A 320 -0.88 -4.69 8.15
CA ALA A 320 -1.89 -5.38 7.36
C ALA A 320 -1.35 -5.97 6.03
N GLN A 321 -0.09 -6.43 5.99
CA GLN A 321 0.51 -6.93 4.75
C GLN A 321 -0.13 -8.27 4.32
N PRO A 322 -0.59 -8.41 3.06
CA PRO A 322 -1.00 -9.69 2.47
C PRO A 322 0.24 -10.50 2.07
N ALA A 323 0.99 -11.01 3.06
CA ALA A 323 2.32 -11.59 2.83
C ALA A 323 2.35 -12.74 1.81
N LEU A 324 1.26 -13.51 1.74
CA LEU A 324 1.07 -14.64 0.83
C LEU A 324 -0.08 -14.43 -0.17
N GLY A 325 -0.57 -13.19 -0.33
CA GLY A 325 -1.78 -12.87 -1.11
C GLY A 325 -3.08 -13.07 -0.32
N ALA A 326 -4.23 -12.96 -0.97
CA ALA A 326 -5.54 -13.12 -0.32
C ALA A 326 -6.59 -13.75 -1.26
N GLY A 327 -7.39 -14.69 -0.75
CA GLY A 327 -8.51 -15.29 -1.50
C GLY A 327 -9.56 -14.25 -1.95
N ALA A 328 -9.64 -13.11 -1.26
CA ALA A 328 -10.45 -11.97 -1.63
C ALA A 328 -10.18 -11.47 -3.07
N ALA A 329 -8.95 -11.62 -3.59
CA ALA A 329 -8.61 -11.27 -4.96
C ALA A 329 -9.38 -12.13 -5.97
N TYR A 330 -9.38 -13.46 -5.80
CA TYR A 330 -10.15 -14.38 -6.64
C TYR A 330 -11.65 -14.04 -6.55
N LYS A 331 -12.16 -13.83 -5.33
CA LYS A 331 -13.56 -13.49 -5.11
C LYS A 331 -13.95 -12.23 -5.88
N ARG A 332 -13.20 -11.14 -5.73
CA ARG A 332 -13.48 -9.85 -6.38
C ARG A 332 -13.46 -9.97 -7.91
N VAL A 333 -12.52 -10.73 -8.47
CA VAL A 333 -12.47 -10.99 -9.92
C VAL A 333 -13.73 -11.72 -10.40
N ARG A 334 -14.21 -12.71 -9.63
CA ARG A 334 -15.38 -13.52 -10.04
C ARG A 334 -16.72 -12.85 -9.80
N THR A 335 -16.85 -12.06 -8.73
CA THR A 335 -18.15 -11.60 -8.25
C THR A 335 -18.23 -10.11 -7.93
N GLY A 336 -17.15 -9.34 -8.11
CA GLY A 336 -17.09 -7.95 -7.68
C GLY A 336 -16.86 -7.76 -6.18
N SER A 337 -16.86 -6.52 -5.74
CA SER A 337 -16.63 -6.16 -4.32
C SER A 337 -17.94 -6.18 -3.52
N ASP A 338 -17.89 -6.68 -2.28
CA ASP A 338 -19.06 -6.68 -1.39
C ASP A 338 -19.44 -5.25 -1.00
N VAL A 339 -20.70 -5.06 -0.60
CA VAL A 339 -21.10 -3.86 0.15
C VAL A 339 -20.42 -3.96 1.52
N GLN A 340 -19.47 -3.08 1.79
CA GLN A 340 -18.92 -2.88 3.13
C GLN A 340 -19.62 -1.66 3.74
N ASP A 341 -20.11 -1.78 4.98
CA ASP A 341 -20.79 -0.70 5.71
C ASP A 341 -19.81 0.38 6.20
N ASN A 342 -18.94 0.89 5.33
CA ASN A 342 -18.16 2.11 5.59
C ASN A 342 -17.78 2.86 4.30
N LEU A 343 -17.53 4.17 4.44
CA LEU A 343 -17.29 5.12 3.34
C LEU A 343 -16.13 4.67 2.42
N VAL A 344 -15.08 4.06 2.97
CA VAL A 344 -13.88 3.71 2.21
C VAL A 344 -14.00 2.36 1.50
N GLY A 345 -14.69 1.38 2.09
CA GLY A 345 -15.09 0.15 1.40
C GLY A 345 -16.02 0.42 0.21
N ASP A 346 -16.88 1.44 0.32
CA ASP A 346 -17.68 1.94 -0.79
C ASP A 346 -16.84 2.59 -1.90
N ILE A 347 -15.74 3.30 -1.56
CA ILE A 347 -14.79 3.88 -2.52
C ILE A 347 -14.07 2.78 -3.31
N ALA A 348 -13.54 1.75 -2.63
CA ALA A 348 -12.91 0.60 -3.29
C ALA A 348 -13.89 -0.16 -4.21
N ARG A 349 -15.15 -0.33 -3.77
CA ARG A 349 -16.23 -0.95 -4.57
C ARG A 349 -16.59 -0.14 -5.80
N ASN A 350 -16.76 1.17 -5.67
CA ASN A 350 -17.19 2.03 -6.76
C ASN A 350 -16.13 2.13 -7.88
N VAL A 351 -14.85 1.92 -7.54
CA VAL A 351 -13.75 2.02 -8.49
C VAL A 351 -13.27 0.69 -9.06
N MET A 352 -13.09 -0.34 -8.23
CA MET A 352 -12.71 -1.66 -8.75
C MET A 352 -13.87 -2.33 -9.47
N GLY A 353 -15.11 -2.05 -9.06
CA GLY A 353 -16.29 -2.66 -9.66
C GLY A 353 -17.15 -3.40 -8.65
N ARG A 354 -18.45 -3.29 -8.86
CA ARG A 354 -19.53 -3.99 -8.17
C ARG A 354 -19.70 -5.42 -8.67
N THR A 355 -19.31 -5.71 -9.90
CA THR A 355 -19.41 -7.04 -10.50
C THR A 355 -18.06 -7.57 -10.99
N GLY A 356 -17.97 -8.88 -11.20
CA GLY A 356 -16.77 -9.53 -11.72
C GLY A 356 -16.35 -9.01 -13.10
N LYS A 357 -17.30 -8.57 -13.94
CA LYS A 357 -17.03 -7.96 -15.25
C LYS A 357 -16.20 -6.69 -15.12
N GLU A 358 -16.60 -5.85 -14.18
CA GLU A 358 -15.98 -4.55 -13.92
C GLU A 358 -14.59 -4.71 -13.31
N VAL A 359 -14.45 -5.60 -12.31
CA VAL A 359 -13.16 -5.90 -11.68
C VAL A 359 -12.19 -6.55 -12.67
N THR A 360 -12.65 -7.55 -13.43
CA THR A 360 -11.77 -8.30 -14.35
C THR A 360 -11.19 -7.41 -15.44
N ALA A 361 -11.94 -6.43 -15.92
CA ALA A 361 -11.51 -5.49 -16.95
C ALA A 361 -10.20 -4.77 -16.58
N VAL A 362 -10.03 -4.43 -15.30
CA VAL A 362 -8.82 -3.80 -14.77
C VAL A 362 -7.84 -4.85 -14.24
N PHE A 363 -8.32 -5.77 -13.41
CA PHE A 363 -7.49 -6.75 -12.69
C PHE A 363 -6.69 -7.66 -13.63
N ALA A 364 -7.26 -8.09 -14.75
CA ALA A 364 -6.55 -8.94 -15.72
C ALA A 364 -5.41 -8.22 -16.47
N ASN A 365 -5.38 -6.88 -16.41
CA ASN A 365 -4.45 -6.05 -17.16
C ASN A 365 -3.41 -5.34 -16.28
N ALA A 366 -3.60 -5.32 -14.96
CA ALA A 366 -2.72 -4.66 -14.00
C ALA A 366 -1.88 -5.67 -13.19
N SER A 367 -0.56 -5.63 -13.35
CA SER A 367 0.34 -6.58 -12.69
C SER A 367 0.34 -6.45 -11.17
N GLY A 368 0.24 -5.22 -10.65
CA GLY A 368 0.17 -4.98 -9.21
C GLY A 368 -1.06 -5.63 -8.58
N LEU A 369 -2.20 -5.61 -9.28
CA LEU A 369 -3.42 -6.29 -8.82
C LEU A 369 -3.26 -7.82 -8.83
N LEU A 370 -2.67 -8.38 -9.90
CA LEU A 370 -2.41 -9.82 -10.01
C LEU A 370 -1.43 -10.33 -8.94
N GLU A 371 -0.53 -9.47 -8.45
CA GLU A 371 0.40 -9.79 -7.36
C GLU A 371 -0.30 -9.88 -5.99
N LEU A 372 -1.60 -9.57 -5.87
CA LEU A 372 -2.41 -9.84 -4.68
C LEU A 372 -2.94 -11.29 -4.62
N LEU A 373 -2.89 -12.03 -5.74
CA LEU A 373 -3.35 -13.42 -5.79
C LEU A 373 -2.58 -14.30 -4.79
N PRO A 374 -3.25 -15.30 -4.17
CA PRO A 374 -2.57 -16.27 -3.33
C PRO A 374 -1.32 -16.87 -4.00
N THR A 375 -0.19 -16.84 -3.29
CA THR A 375 1.08 -17.40 -3.78
C THR A 375 1.08 -18.93 -3.71
N ALA A 376 2.07 -19.58 -4.32
CA ALA A 376 2.32 -21.02 -4.14
C ALA A 376 2.61 -21.43 -2.68
N SER A 377 2.90 -20.47 -1.77
CA SER A 377 3.11 -20.74 -0.34
C SER A 377 1.86 -20.48 0.51
N TYR A 378 0.78 -19.95 -0.08
CA TYR A 378 -0.52 -19.83 0.58
C TYR A 378 -1.08 -21.23 0.90
N PRO A 379 -1.85 -21.42 1.99
CA PRO A 379 -2.41 -22.73 2.34
C PRO A 379 -3.15 -23.39 1.18
N ARG A 380 -2.76 -24.64 0.84
CA ARG A 380 -3.43 -25.43 -0.22
C ARG A 380 -4.90 -25.71 0.13
N GLY A 381 -5.70 -25.97 -0.90
CA GLY A 381 -7.13 -26.24 -0.74
C GLY A 381 -7.97 -25.03 -0.31
N TRP A 382 -7.51 -23.82 -0.62
CA TRP A 382 -8.22 -22.58 -0.27
C TRP A 382 -9.42 -22.31 -1.18
N LEU A 383 -9.43 -22.77 -2.43
CA LEU A 383 -10.59 -22.69 -3.33
C LEU A 383 -11.38 -24.00 -3.24
N ARG A 384 -12.63 -23.94 -2.78
CA ARG A 384 -13.41 -25.13 -2.39
C ARG A 384 -14.72 -25.22 -3.14
N LEU A 385 -15.18 -26.46 -3.33
CA LEU A 385 -16.56 -26.78 -3.64
C LEU A 385 -17.15 -27.58 -2.46
N GLN A 386 -18.36 -27.21 -2.05
CA GLN A 386 -19.16 -27.95 -1.09
C GLN A 386 -20.49 -28.38 -1.71
N THR A 387 -21.05 -29.46 -1.19
CA THR A 387 -22.44 -29.87 -1.43
C THR A 387 -23.41 -28.92 -0.69
N GLY A 388 -24.70 -29.01 -1.00
CA GLY A 388 -25.76 -28.22 -0.37
C GLY A 388 -25.86 -28.42 1.14
N ASP A 389 -25.39 -29.56 1.65
CA ASP A 389 -25.22 -29.91 3.07
C ASP A 389 -23.79 -29.69 3.61
N TYR A 390 -23.01 -28.82 2.95
CA TYR A 390 -21.69 -28.33 3.37
C TYR A 390 -20.56 -29.38 3.45
N ARG A 391 -20.72 -30.54 2.81
CA ARG A 391 -19.62 -31.52 2.69
C ARG A 391 -18.66 -31.07 1.60
N GLN A 392 -17.35 -31.05 1.91
CA GLN A 392 -16.33 -30.66 0.93
C GLN A 392 -16.19 -31.71 -0.17
N ALA A 393 -16.38 -31.29 -1.42
CA ALA A 393 -16.31 -32.13 -2.61
C ALA A 393 -15.04 -31.88 -3.44
N MET A 394 -14.49 -30.66 -3.39
CA MET A 394 -13.28 -30.28 -4.12
C MET A 394 -12.51 -29.25 -3.30
N ALA A 395 -11.18 -29.29 -3.39
CA ALA A 395 -10.30 -28.25 -2.84
C ALA A 395 -9.07 -28.07 -3.74
N LEU A 396 -8.77 -26.81 -4.11
CA LEU A 396 -7.64 -26.43 -4.95
C LEU A 396 -6.83 -25.29 -4.30
N PRO A 397 -5.52 -25.19 -4.56
CA PRO A 397 -4.68 -26.20 -5.22
C PRO A 397 -4.72 -27.52 -4.45
N ILE A 398 -4.53 -28.64 -5.14
CA ILE A 398 -4.57 -29.95 -4.48
C ILE A 398 -3.49 -30.04 -3.39
N THR A 399 -3.70 -30.87 -2.37
CA THR A 399 -2.86 -30.89 -1.18
C THR A 399 -1.43 -31.41 -1.41
N SER A 400 -1.20 -32.16 -2.50
CA SER A 400 0.10 -32.75 -2.86
C SER A 400 0.79 -32.00 -3.99
N ASP A 401 2.11 -31.81 -3.89
CA ASP A 401 2.97 -31.33 -4.99
C ASP A 401 3.68 -32.45 -5.75
N ALA A 402 3.43 -33.71 -5.40
CA ALA A 402 4.03 -34.84 -6.11
C ALA A 402 3.74 -34.80 -7.62
N PRO A 403 2.53 -34.44 -8.10
CA PRO A 403 2.28 -34.32 -9.53
C PRO A 403 3.05 -33.16 -10.18
N LEU A 404 3.25 -32.03 -9.48
CA LEU A 404 4.09 -30.93 -9.99
C LEU A 404 5.53 -31.39 -10.18
N LYS A 405 6.10 -32.04 -9.16
CA LYS A 405 7.48 -32.55 -9.21
C LYS A 405 7.66 -33.54 -10.36
N ALA A 406 6.72 -34.48 -10.52
CA ALA A 406 6.74 -35.44 -11.62
C ALA A 406 6.66 -34.74 -12.99
N TYR A 407 5.74 -33.78 -13.14
CA TYR A 407 5.59 -33.03 -14.39
C TYR A 407 6.82 -32.20 -14.76
N LEU A 408 7.44 -31.53 -13.79
CA LEU A 408 8.66 -30.74 -14.04
C LEU A 408 9.85 -31.62 -14.43
N ASN A 409 10.01 -32.79 -13.80
CA ASN A 409 11.04 -33.75 -14.17
C ASN A 409 10.83 -34.27 -15.60
N ASP A 410 9.58 -34.57 -15.95
CA ASP A 410 9.23 -35.05 -17.27
C ASP A 410 9.46 -33.96 -18.33
N LEU A 411 9.11 -32.70 -18.03
CA LEU A 411 9.33 -31.56 -18.92
C LEU A 411 10.83 -31.29 -19.16
N ASP A 412 11.67 -31.38 -18.12
CA ASP A 412 13.14 -31.28 -18.24
C ASP A 412 13.71 -32.42 -19.10
N LEU A 413 13.21 -33.65 -18.93
CA LEU A 413 13.59 -34.79 -19.74
C LEU A 413 13.23 -34.58 -21.22
N HIS A 414 11.99 -34.16 -21.50
CA HIS A 414 11.55 -33.90 -22.88
C HIS A 414 12.38 -32.77 -23.52
N GLN A 415 12.73 -31.72 -22.76
CA GLN A 415 13.61 -30.66 -23.23
C GLN A 415 15.00 -31.17 -23.58
N LYS A 416 15.59 -32.03 -22.75
CA LYS A 416 16.92 -32.63 -23.00
C LYS A 416 16.91 -33.58 -24.20
N LEU A 417 15.82 -34.32 -24.39
CA LEU A 417 15.64 -35.25 -25.49
C LEU A 417 15.20 -34.58 -26.80
N GLY A 418 14.83 -33.29 -26.78
CA GLY A 418 14.38 -32.55 -27.96
C GLY A 418 13.04 -33.04 -28.52
N VAL A 419 12.19 -33.59 -27.65
CA VAL A 419 10.86 -34.11 -28.01
C VAL A 419 9.75 -33.15 -27.54
N ASP A 420 8.52 -33.41 -27.98
CA ASP A 420 7.35 -32.60 -27.65
C ASP A 420 7.11 -32.52 -26.14
N LYS A 421 6.58 -31.40 -25.64
CA LYS A 421 6.33 -31.23 -24.20
C LYS A 421 5.25 -32.21 -23.70
N PRO A 422 5.39 -32.77 -22.49
CA PRO A 422 4.38 -33.66 -21.94
C PRO A 422 3.09 -32.90 -21.64
N ALA A 423 1.97 -33.63 -21.62
CA ALA A 423 0.69 -33.06 -21.22
C ALA A 423 0.72 -32.71 -19.71
N PRO A 424 0.30 -31.50 -19.29
CA PRO A 424 0.25 -31.13 -17.89
C PRO A 424 -0.82 -31.94 -17.15
N PRO A 425 -0.58 -32.33 -15.88
CA PRO A 425 -1.60 -32.97 -15.04
C PRO A 425 -2.83 -32.06 -14.87
N MET A 426 -3.99 -32.66 -14.58
CA MET A 426 -5.22 -31.89 -14.33
C MET A 426 -5.06 -30.91 -13.15
N ALA A 427 -4.37 -31.33 -12.09
CA ALA A 427 -3.97 -30.52 -10.96
C ALA A 427 -2.59 -30.96 -10.43
N VAL A 428 -1.80 -30.01 -9.95
CA VAL A 428 -0.40 -30.19 -9.57
C VAL A 428 -0.05 -29.63 -8.18
N GLY A 429 -0.99 -28.94 -7.52
CA GLY A 429 -0.77 -28.41 -6.17
C GLY A 429 -0.14 -27.02 -6.15
N ASP A 430 -0.21 -26.32 -7.28
CA ASP A 430 0.24 -24.94 -7.46
C ASP A 430 -0.90 -24.10 -8.06
N PRO A 431 -1.21 -22.93 -7.47
CA PRO A 431 -2.38 -22.15 -7.85
C PRO A 431 -2.33 -21.58 -9.27
N VAL A 432 -1.14 -21.41 -9.85
CA VAL A 432 -1.00 -20.97 -11.25
C VAL A 432 -1.64 -21.99 -12.17
N TYR A 433 -1.26 -23.25 -12.01
CA TYR A 433 -1.71 -24.36 -12.84
C TYR A 433 -3.12 -24.85 -12.48
N ASP A 434 -3.44 -24.88 -11.19
CA ASP A 434 -4.70 -25.43 -10.69
C ASP A 434 -5.86 -24.44 -10.82
N ILE A 435 -5.58 -23.12 -10.81
CA ILE A 435 -6.63 -22.08 -10.69
C ILE A 435 -6.47 -20.97 -11.73
N TYR A 436 -5.31 -20.30 -11.78
CA TYR A 436 -5.20 -18.99 -12.45
C TYR A 436 -5.13 -19.07 -13.97
N THR A 437 -4.48 -20.10 -14.52
CA THR A 437 -4.29 -20.25 -15.97
C THR A 437 -5.10 -21.40 -16.56
N ARG A 438 -6.21 -21.79 -15.91
CA ARG A 438 -7.08 -22.89 -16.35
C ARG A 438 -7.75 -22.62 -17.69
N ASN A 439 -8.20 -23.69 -18.35
CA ASN A 439 -9.04 -23.58 -19.53
C ASN A 439 -10.25 -22.67 -19.23
N PRO A 440 -10.62 -21.73 -20.14
CA PRO A 440 -11.81 -20.90 -20.00
C PRO A 440 -13.13 -21.64 -19.73
N GLN A 441 -13.23 -22.91 -20.11
CA GLN A 441 -14.42 -23.73 -19.83
C GLN A 441 -14.45 -24.29 -18.40
N ALA A 442 -13.34 -24.25 -17.66
CA ALA A 442 -13.33 -24.65 -16.25
C ALA A 442 -14.15 -23.64 -15.42
N TRP A 443 -15.11 -24.13 -14.65
CA TRP A 443 -16.03 -23.26 -13.89
C TRP A 443 -15.35 -22.50 -12.74
N TRP A 444 -14.25 -23.04 -12.20
CA TRP A 444 -13.46 -22.45 -11.10
C TRP A 444 -12.29 -21.59 -11.59
N ARG A 445 -12.18 -21.33 -12.91
CA ARG A 445 -11.12 -20.48 -13.46
C ARG A 445 -11.09 -19.11 -12.80
N LEU A 446 -9.94 -18.46 -12.78
CA LEU A 446 -9.83 -17.08 -12.31
C LEU A 446 -10.51 -16.08 -13.28
N LEU A 447 -10.17 -16.15 -14.57
CA LEU A 447 -10.55 -15.11 -15.55
C LEU A 447 -11.59 -15.60 -16.55
N ASN A 448 -12.65 -14.81 -16.76
CA ASN A 448 -13.51 -14.93 -17.94
C ASN A 448 -12.85 -14.20 -19.13
N PRO A 449 -12.57 -14.87 -20.26
CA PRO A 449 -11.96 -14.24 -21.43
C PRO A 449 -12.72 -13.02 -21.97
N GLU A 450 -14.06 -13.05 -21.93
CA GLU A 450 -14.91 -11.98 -22.46
C GLU A 450 -14.78 -10.68 -21.66
N TRP A 451 -14.27 -10.74 -20.43
CA TRP A 451 -14.18 -9.58 -19.53
C TRP A 451 -12.77 -8.96 -19.51
N ILE A 452 -11.81 -9.53 -20.25
CA ILE A 452 -10.40 -9.08 -20.21
C ILE A 452 -10.17 -7.83 -21.05
N ASN A 453 -10.86 -7.69 -22.19
CA ASN A 453 -10.69 -6.53 -23.09
C ASN A 453 -12.01 -5.87 -23.49
N PRO A 454 -12.86 -5.43 -22.54
CA PRO A 454 -14.17 -4.84 -22.85
C PRO A 454 -14.09 -3.46 -23.53
N ALA A 455 -12.95 -2.77 -23.50
CA ALA A 455 -12.74 -1.53 -24.24
C ALA A 455 -12.27 -1.75 -25.69
N ASP A 456 -12.12 -3.00 -26.12
CA ASP A 456 -11.59 -3.38 -27.44
C ASP A 456 -10.27 -2.67 -27.77
N LYS A 457 -9.35 -2.64 -26.79
CA LYS A 457 -8.03 -2.04 -27.00
C LYS A 457 -7.31 -2.76 -28.13
N ASP A 458 -6.62 -2.01 -28.98
CA ASP A 458 -5.71 -2.60 -29.96
C ASP A 458 -4.52 -3.26 -29.25
N LEU A 459 -4.48 -4.59 -29.29
CA LEU A 459 -3.43 -5.41 -28.70
C LEU A 459 -2.35 -5.82 -29.73
N ARG A 460 -2.31 -5.19 -30.91
CA ARG A 460 -1.35 -5.45 -31.99
C ARG A 460 -1.29 -6.93 -32.39
N GLY A 461 -2.46 -7.55 -32.52
CA GLY A 461 -2.62 -8.96 -32.89
C GLY A 461 -2.41 -9.96 -31.75
N ALA A 462 -2.14 -9.52 -30.52
CA ALA A 462 -2.07 -10.41 -29.37
C ALA A 462 -3.46 -10.75 -28.82
N GLU A 463 -3.66 -12.02 -28.44
CA GLU A 463 -4.91 -12.51 -27.85
C GLU A 463 -5.01 -12.05 -26.37
N PRO A 464 -6.11 -11.38 -25.95
CA PRO A 464 -6.25 -10.84 -24.58
C PRO A 464 -6.00 -11.87 -23.47
N TYR A 465 -6.55 -13.08 -23.60
CA TYR A 465 -6.41 -14.13 -22.60
C TYR A 465 -4.96 -14.61 -22.50
N ALA A 466 -4.26 -14.68 -23.63
CA ALA A 466 -2.84 -15.01 -23.65
C ALA A 466 -1.97 -13.95 -22.95
N LEU A 467 -2.28 -12.66 -23.14
CA LEU A 467 -1.59 -11.57 -22.43
C LEU A 467 -1.85 -11.61 -20.92
N ALA A 468 -3.11 -11.84 -20.50
CA ALA A 468 -3.44 -11.97 -19.09
C ALA A 468 -2.69 -13.12 -18.42
N LYS A 469 -2.58 -14.29 -19.09
CA LYS A 469 -1.76 -15.41 -18.60
C LYS A 469 -0.27 -15.05 -18.47
N LYS A 470 0.29 -14.27 -19.39
CA LYS A 470 1.67 -13.78 -19.28
C LYS A 470 1.86 -12.88 -18.05
N ARG A 471 0.89 -11.99 -17.77
CA ARG A 471 0.92 -11.14 -16.57
C ARG A 471 0.78 -11.95 -15.28
N ILE A 472 -0.09 -12.95 -15.25
CA ILE A 472 -0.19 -13.91 -14.14
C ILE A 472 1.17 -14.59 -13.91
N ALA A 473 1.82 -15.09 -14.96
CA ALA A 473 3.13 -15.71 -14.84
C ALA A 473 4.20 -14.74 -14.30
N ALA A 474 4.17 -13.48 -14.72
CA ALA A 474 5.07 -12.44 -14.21
C ALA A 474 4.82 -12.13 -12.73
N ALA A 475 3.56 -12.03 -12.29
CA ALA A 475 3.20 -11.84 -10.88
C ALA A 475 3.70 -13.00 -10.00
N GLN A 476 3.69 -14.23 -10.53
CA GLN A 476 4.15 -15.42 -9.81
C GLN A 476 5.68 -15.51 -9.75
N LEU A 477 6.36 -15.05 -10.80
CA LEU A 477 7.81 -14.85 -10.74
C LEU A 477 8.18 -13.80 -9.69
N PHE A 478 7.43 -12.70 -9.61
CA PHE A 478 7.58 -11.71 -8.54
C PHE A 478 7.40 -12.34 -7.16
N HIS A 479 6.32 -13.11 -6.94
CA HIS A 479 6.07 -13.83 -5.68
C HIS A 479 7.24 -14.74 -5.31
N LYS A 480 7.80 -15.47 -6.27
CA LYS A 480 8.97 -16.33 -6.05
C LYS A 480 10.20 -15.52 -5.61
N ASN A 481 10.46 -14.40 -6.28
CA ASN A 481 11.63 -13.56 -6.03
C ASN A 481 11.59 -12.94 -4.62
N ILE A 482 10.42 -12.53 -4.14
CA ILE A 482 10.29 -11.92 -2.81
C ILE A 482 9.93 -12.92 -1.70
N LYS A 483 9.57 -14.18 -2.04
CA LYS A 483 8.96 -15.17 -1.14
C LYS A 483 9.56 -15.15 0.25
N ASP A 484 10.89 -15.18 0.29
CA ASP A 484 11.65 -15.32 1.52
C ASP A 484 12.45 -14.08 1.94
N LEU A 485 12.17 -12.95 1.29
CA LEU A 485 12.92 -11.72 1.46
C LEU A 485 12.19 -10.79 2.43
N TYR A 486 12.79 -10.60 3.61
CA TYR A 486 12.40 -9.64 4.64
C TYR A 486 13.66 -8.97 5.17
N HIS A 487 13.53 -7.74 5.66
CA HIS A 487 14.65 -7.06 6.29
C HIS A 487 14.98 -7.74 7.64
N PRO A 488 16.25 -7.85 8.05
CA PRO A 488 16.60 -8.49 9.35
C PRO A 488 15.93 -7.82 10.56
N THR A 489 15.75 -6.51 10.49
CA THR A 489 14.99 -5.71 11.45
C THR A 489 13.59 -5.44 10.87
N THR A 490 12.67 -6.38 11.04
CA THR A 490 11.27 -6.25 10.61
C THR A 490 10.32 -6.38 11.79
N TYR A 491 9.38 -5.45 11.86
CA TYR A 491 8.22 -5.46 12.75
C TYR A 491 6.95 -5.47 11.90
N ALA A 492 5.88 -6.10 12.37
CA ALA A 492 4.62 -6.07 11.63
C ALA A 492 3.37 -6.19 12.49
N SER A 493 2.32 -5.43 12.18
CA SER A 493 1.00 -5.61 12.77
C SER A 493 0.00 -6.21 11.77
N TYR A 494 -0.96 -6.99 12.29
CA TYR A 494 -2.07 -7.53 11.49
C TYR A 494 -3.32 -7.81 12.34
N GLY A 495 -4.49 -7.78 11.67
CA GLY A 495 -5.78 -8.10 12.28
C GLY A 495 -6.04 -9.61 12.30
N GLU A 496 -6.35 -10.17 13.47
CA GLU A 496 -6.96 -11.50 13.61
C GLU A 496 -8.29 -11.35 14.36
N ASP A 497 -9.29 -10.83 13.66
CA ASP A 497 -10.61 -10.54 14.25
C ASP A 497 -11.70 -11.41 13.60
N SER A 498 -12.44 -12.15 14.43
CA SER A 498 -13.53 -13.02 13.97
C SER A 498 -14.79 -12.24 13.57
N SER A 499 -14.89 -10.97 13.97
CA SER A 499 -15.92 -10.04 13.49
C SER A 499 -15.56 -9.45 12.12
N GLN A 500 -14.27 -9.38 11.76
CA GLN A 500 -13.76 -8.85 10.50
C GLN A 500 -13.38 -9.97 9.53
N LYS A 501 -14.38 -10.77 9.15
CA LYS A 501 -14.17 -11.99 8.35
C LYS A 501 -13.56 -11.70 6.99
N SER A 502 -12.60 -12.53 6.59
CA SER A 502 -11.86 -12.46 5.33
C SER A 502 -11.93 -13.78 4.58
N TYR A 503 -11.66 -13.73 3.28
CA TYR A 503 -11.59 -14.92 2.42
C TYR A 503 -10.23 -15.63 2.57
N GLY A 504 -10.03 -16.32 3.70
CA GLY A 504 -8.93 -17.28 3.88
C GLY A 504 -9.08 -18.48 2.95
N SER A 505 -10.31 -18.97 2.86
CA SER A 505 -10.81 -19.85 1.82
C SER A 505 -11.96 -19.20 1.04
N VAL A 506 -12.08 -19.57 -0.23
CA VAL A 506 -13.19 -19.19 -1.10
C VAL A 506 -13.99 -20.45 -1.40
N THR A 507 -15.26 -20.48 -1.00
CA THR A 507 -16.10 -21.67 -1.12
C THR A 507 -17.26 -21.40 -2.07
N TRP A 508 -17.42 -22.29 -3.05
CA TRP A 508 -18.64 -22.42 -3.83
C TRP A 508 -19.48 -23.55 -3.26
N ARG A 509 -20.79 -23.35 -3.12
CA ARG A 509 -21.75 -24.36 -2.70
C ARG A 509 -22.63 -24.77 -3.87
N ALA A 510 -22.73 -26.07 -4.12
CA ALA A 510 -23.65 -26.63 -5.09
C ALA A 510 -25.08 -26.68 -4.53
N GLU A 511 -26.07 -26.35 -5.35
CA GLU A 511 -27.50 -26.49 -5.03
C GLU A 511 -27.97 -27.96 -5.09
N THR A 512 -27.17 -28.89 -4.57
CA THR A 512 -27.51 -30.32 -4.40
C THR A 512 -26.70 -30.92 -3.25
N ALA A 513 -27.33 -31.80 -2.47
CA ALA A 513 -26.65 -32.57 -1.43
C ALA A 513 -25.90 -33.79 -2.00
N ASP A 514 -26.27 -34.26 -3.19
CA ASP A 514 -25.65 -35.44 -3.82
C ASP A 514 -24.98 -35.05 -5.13
N LEU A 515 -23.65 -35.19 -5.17
CA LEU A 515 -22.83 -34.94 -6.35
C LEU A 515 -22.51 -36.20 -7.15
N VAL A 516 -22.85 -37.39 -6.65
CA VAL A 516 -22.55 -38.66 -7.34
C VAL A 516 -23.14 -38.68 -8.77
N PRO A 517 -24.39 -38.24 -9.02
CA PRO A 517 -24.95 -38.20 -10.38
C PRO A 517 -24.22 -37.23 -11.32
N HIS A 518 -23.60 -36.19 -10.76
CA HIS A 518 -22.96 -35.11 -11.49
C HIS A 518 -21.51 -35.42 -11.89
N GLY A 519 -20.91 -36.49 -11.37
CA GLY A 519 -19.52 -36.88 -11.64
C GLY A 519 -18.49 -35.99 -10.96
N ASP A 520 -17.23 -36.05 -11.41
CA ASP A 520 -16.12 -35.29 -10.82
C ASP A 520 -16.27 -33.78 -11.10
N PRO A 521 -16.30 -32.91 -10.07
CA PRO A 521 -16.33 -31.45 -10.22
C PRO A 521 -15.26 -30.84 -11.12
N LEU A 522 -14.09 -31.49 -11.25
CA LEU A 522 -13.02 -31.03 -12.14
C LEU A 522 -13.32 -31.25 -13.63
N THR A 523 -14.37 -32.02 -13.95
CA THR A 523 -14.79 -32.29 -15.34
C THR A 523 -15.96 -31.42 -15.79
N TRP A 524 -16.58 -30.67 -14.88
CA TRP A 524 -17.71 -29.80 -15.20
C TRP A 524 -17.26 -28.59 -16.02
N THR A 525 -18.09 -28.23 -17.00
CA THR A 525 -17.87 -27.05 -17.84
C THR A 525 -18.81 -25.93 -17.44
N ILE A 526 -18.33 -24.69 -17.49
CA ILE A 526 -19.21 -23.55 -17.27
C ILE A 526 -20.28 -23.46 -18.37
N GLU A 527 -21.49 -23.09 -17.99
CA GLU A 527 -22.57 -22.76 -18.91
C GLU A 527 -22.91 -21.28 -18.85
N SER A 528 -22.97 -20.70 -17.65
CA SER A 528 -23.12 -19.26 -17.46
C SER A 528 -22.58 -18.79 -16.11
N GLU A 529 -22.25 -17.50 -16.03
CA GLU A 529 -21.96 -16.81 -14.77
C GLU A 529 -22.56 -15.40 -14.80
N ASP A 530 -23.13 -14.98 -13.68
CA ASP A 530 -23.79 -13.68 -13.53
C ASP A 530 -22.82 -12.55 -13.16
N ALA A 531 -21.57 -12.89 -12.82
CA ALA A 531 -20.55 -11.98 -12.28
C ALA A 531 -20.86 -11.42 -10.88
N GLU A 532 -21.80 -12.02 -10.15
CA GLU A 532 -22.26 -11.59 -8.82
C GLU A 532 -22.31 -12.76 -7.81
N GLY A 533 -21.87 -13.96 -8.22
CA GLY A 533 -21.70 -15.10 -7.31
C GLY A 533 -22.62 -16.28 -7.59
N ARG A 534 -23.27 -16.32 -8.76
CA ARG A 534 -23.97 -17.50 -9.27
C ARG A 534 -23.33 -18.00 -10.55
N ILE A 535 -23.03 -19.30 -10.58
CA ILE A 535 -22.55 -20.00 -11.77
C ILE A 535 -23.51 -21.14 -12.08
N VAL A 536 -23.82 -21.35 -13.36
CA VAL A 536 -24.45 -22.58 -13.84
C VAL A 536 -23.38 -23.40 -14.55
N VAL A 537 -23.25 -24.67 -14.16
CA VAL A 537 -22.32 -25.61 -14.75
C VAL A 537 -23.06 -26.77 -15.41
N ARG A 538 -22.44 -27.31 -16.45
CA ARG A 538 -22.86 -28.55 -17.09
C ARG A 538 -21.99 -29.70 -16.59
N THR A 539 -22.67 -30.76 -16.16
CA THR A 539 -22.10 -31.89 -15.43
C THR A 539 -22.28 -33.19 -16.22
N ARG A 540 -21.90 -34.33 -15.63
CA ARG A 540 -22.07 -35.65 -16.26
C ARG A 540 -23.51 -35.87 -16.72
N GLY A 541 -23.67 -36.51 -17.88
CA GLY A 541 -25.00 -36.81 -18.43
C GLY A 541 -25.77 -35.57 -18.92
N ASN A 542 -25.07 -34.46 -19.20
CA ASN A 542 -25.66 -33.22 -19.70
C ASN A 542 -26.62 -32.53 -18.69
N GLN A 543 -26.46 -32.82 -17.39
CA GLN A 543 -27.24 -32.20 -16.33
C GLN A 543 -26.68 -30.81 -15.98
N THR A 544 -27.56 -29.86 -15.67
CA THR A 544 -27.19 -28.52 -15.19
C THR A 544 -27.21 -28.47 -13.67
N LEU A 545 -26.24 -27.78 -13.07
CA LEU A 545 -26.15 -27.56 -11.63
C LEU A 545 -25.79 -26.11 -11.34
N THR A 546 -26.45 -25.49 -10.36
CA THR A 546 -26.13 -24.13 -9.89
C THR A 546 -25.12 -24.19 -8.75
N LEU A 547 -24.13 -23.30 -8.80
CA LEU A 547 -23.16 -23.06 -7.74
C LEU A 547 -23.32 -21.62 -7.22
N ARG A 548 -23.21 -21.42 -5.90
CA ARG A 548 -23.23 -20.11 -5.26
C ARG A 548 -21.98 -19.86 -4.44
N LEU A 549 -21.47 -18.64 -4.49
CA LEU A 549 -20.37 -18.23 -3.62
C LEU A 549 -20.86 -18.08 -2.17
N GLU A 550 -20.13 -18.67 -1.22
CA GLU A 550 -20.39 -18.51 0.21
C GLU A 550 -19.68 -17.27 0.79
N PRO A 551 -20.21 -16.67 1.88
CA PRO A 551 -19.57 -15.56 2.57
C PRO A 551 -18.23 -15.97 3.22
N PRO A 552 -17.36 -14.99 3.55
CA PRO A 552 -16.10 -15.28 4.22
C PRO A 552 -16.33 -15.81 5.64
N THR A 553 -15.43 -16.68 6.10
CA THR A 553 -15.53 -17.32 7.44
C THR A 553 -14.27 -17.15 8.28
N ASP A 554 -13.12 -16.89 7.67
CA ASP A 554 -11.84 -16.85 8.37
C ASP A 554 -11.61 -15.49 9.04
N ALA A 555 -10.99 -15.47 10.22
CA ALA A 555 -10.63 -14.23 10.91
C ALA A 555 -9.57 -13.44 10.12
N GLY A 556 -9.68 -12.11 10.15
CA GLY A 556 -8.76 -11.22 9.43
C GLY A 556 -9.10 -9.76 9.66
N ASP A 557 -9.00 -8.96 8.59
CA ASP A 557 -9.28 -7.52 8.58
C ASP A 557 -10.29 -7.13 7.47
N GLN A 558 -11.19 -8.05 7.10
CA GLN A 558 -12.06 -8.00 5.91
C GLN A 558 -11.40 -8.23 4.53
N THR A 559 -10.09 -8.02 4.38
CA THR A 559 -9.39 -8.24 3.10
C THR A 559 -8.36 -9.35 3.21
N VAL A 560 -7.51 -9.29 4.22
CA VAL A 560 -6.39 -10.18 4.45
C VAL A 560 -6.74 -11.16 5.58
N PRO A 561 -6.79 -12.46 5.28
CA PRO A 561 -6.98 -13.48 6.29
C PRO A 561 -5.73 -13.61 7.17
N ALA A 562 -5.93 -13.67 8.48
CA ALA A 562 -4.85 -13.70 9.46
C ALA A 562 -3.94 -14.93 9.27
N LYS A 563 -4.50 -16.13 9.49
CA LYS A 563 -3.74 -17.40 9.48
C LYS A 563 -3.19 -17.78 8.10
N ALA A 564 -3.93 -17.45 7.04
CA ALA A 564 -3.55 -17.88 5.70
C ALA A 564 -2.53 -16.95 5.03
N SER A 565 -2.38 -15.71 5.53
CA SER A 565 -1.51 -14.72 4.90
C SER A 565 -0.78 -13.82 5.90
N ALA A 566 -1.49 -13.05 6.72
CA ALA A 566 -0.86 -11.96 7.47
C ALA A 566 0.17 -12.45 8.51
N GLU A 567 -0.08 -13.59 9.16
CA GLU A 567 0.82 -14.21 10.13
C GLU A 567 2.14 -14.70 9.51
N ALA A 568 2.23 -14.81 8.18
CA ALA A 568 3.43 -15.28 7.48
C ALA A 568 4.52 -14.21 7.31
N VAL A 569 4.29 -12.96 7.75
CA VAL A 569 5.35 -11.96 7.81
C VAL A 569 6.44 -12.42 8.78
N ARG A 570 7.71 -12.34 8.37
CA ARG A 570 8.83 -12.74 9.23
C ARG A 570 9.41 -11.53 9.95
N GLY A 571 9.36 -11.55 11.27
CA GLY A 571 9.82 -10.47 12.14
C GLY A 571 9.13 -10.52 13.50
N THR A 572 9.16 -9.41 14.24
CA THR A 572 8.38 -9.23 15.46
C THR A 572 6.94 -8.86 15.10
N LEU A 573 5.99 -9.72 15.47
CA LEU A 573 4.58 -9.56 15.11
C LEU A 573 3.74 -8.92 16.23
N PHE A 574 2.76 -8.13 15.82
CA PHE A 574 1.71 -7.55 16.65
C PHE A 574 0.35 -8.04 16.14
N ARG A 575 -0.26 -8.99 16.85
CA ARG A 575 -1.58 -9.55 16.52
C ARG A 575 -2.66 -8.75 17.20
N GLN A 576 -3.55 -8.12 16.43
CA GLN A 576 -4.51 -7.14 16.94
C GLN A 576 -5.93 -7.42 16.43
N THR A 577 -6.90 -6.66 16.93
CA THR A 577 -8.33 -6.77 16.58
C THR A 577 -8.97 -5.38 16.51
N GLY A 578 -10.22 -5.30 16.02
CA GLY A 578 -11.02 -4.08 16.11
C GLY A 578 -10.79 -3.06 14.98
N TYR A 579 -10.27 -3.50 13.84
CA TYR A 579 -10.15 -2.67 12.65
C TYR A 579 -10.36 -3.46 11.37
N GLU A 580 -10.86 -2.78 10.35
CA GLU A 580 -10.82 -3.27 8.97
C GLU A 580 -9.53 -2.84 8.29
N HIS A 581 -9.20 -3.49 7.17
CA HIS A 581 -7.94 -3.40 6.46
C HIS A 581 -7.49 -1.96 6.15
N GLN A 582 -8.37 -1.17 5.56
CA GLN A 582 -8.07 0.15 5.03
C GLN A 582 -7.86 1.16 6.16
N GLY A 583 -8.77 1.18 7.13
CA GLY A 583 -8.70 2.00 8.35
C GLY A 583 -7.75 1.49 9.43
N SER A 584 -6.90 0.49 9.17
CA SER A 584 -5.97 -0.05 10.18
C SER A 584 -5.11 1.03 10.84
N TYR A 585 -4.62 2.03 10.09
CA TYR A 585 -3.85 3.15 10.63
C TYR A 585 -4.65 4.21 11.39
N GLN A 586 -5.96 4.04 11.54
CA GLN A 586 -6.81 4.84 12.42
C GLN A 586 -7.01 4.17 13.80
N ASN A 587 -6.51 2.94 13.96
CA ASN A 587 -6.57 2.19 15.21
C ASN A 587 -5.34 2.48 16.10
N ASP A 588 -5.61 2.83 17.36
CA ASP A 588 -4.58 3.21 18.32
C ASP A 588 -3.54 2.11 18.58
N GLN A 589 -3.91 0.82 18.50
CA GLN A 589 -2.95 -0.28 18.68
C GLN A 589 -1.96 -0.36 17.51
N VAL A 590 -2.43 -0.13 16.28
CA VAL A 590 -1.58 -0.08 15.08
C VAL A 590 -0.65 1.12 15.15
N LEU A 591 -1.15 2.28 15.57
CA LEU A 591 -0.35 3.49 15.78
C LEU A 591 0.74 3.30 16.85
N ALA A 592 0.38 2.71 17.99
CA ALA A 592 1.31 2.44 19.09
C ALA A 592 2.41 1.47 18.67
N SER A 593 2.05 0.35 18.03
CA SER A 593 3.02 -0.63 17.53
C SER A 593 3.93 -0.08 16.43
N ALA A 594 3.43 0.80 15.55
CA ALA A 594 4.25 1.50 14.56
C ALA A 594 5.28 2.41 15.23
N LEU A 595 4.85 3.30 16.14
CA LEU A 595 5.74 4.23 16.83
C LEU A 595 6.78 3.50 17.68
N TYR A 596 6.35 2.47 18.42
CA TYR A 596 7.24 1.58 19.18
C TYR A 596 8.33 0.98 18.29
N SER A 597 7.93 0.41 17.14
CA SER A 597 8.83 -0.28 16.22
C SER A 597 9.84 0.68 15.60
N ILE A 598 9.43 1.89 15.24
CA ILE A 598 10.33 2.90 14.67
C ILE A 598 11.43 3.28 15.67
N ILE A 599 11.11 3.43 16.96
CA ILE A 599 12.13 3.69 17.99
C ILE A 599 13.08 2.50 18.15
N LYS A 600 12.57 1.27 18.18
CA LYS A 600 13.43 0.07 18.26
C LYS A 600 14.33 -0.04 17.02
N ILE A 601 13.82 0.22 15.81
CA ILE A 601 14.61 0.25 14.57
C ILE A 601 15.67 1.35 14.64
N ALA A 602 15.31 2.57 15.00
CA ALA A 602 16.24 3.70 15.09
C ALA A 602 17.40 3.41 16.05
N ASN A 603 17.14 2.71 17.16
CA ASN A 603 18.16 2.30 18.12
C ASN A 603 19.19 1.30 17.56
N THR A 604 18.90 0.64 16.45
CA THR A 604 19.85 -0.27 15.78
C THR A 604 20.90 0.47 14.95
N ALA A 605 20.74 1.79 14.70
CA ALA A 605 21.67 2.52 13.86
C ALA A 605 23.10 2.45 14.42
N PRO A 606 24.11 2.19 13.56
CA PRO A 606 25.46 1.86 14.03
C PRO A 606 26.17 3.02 14.74
N TRP A 607 25.81 4.27 14.43
CA TRP A 607 26.46 5.47 14.95
C TRP A 607 26.09 5.83 16.40
N TRP A 608 25.23 5.05 17.07
CA TRP A 608 24.93 5.25 18.50
C TRP A 608 25.94 4.56 19.43
N ARG A 609 26.90 3.81 18.88
CA ARG A 609 27.93 3.10 19.66
C ARG A 609 29.21 3.94 19.85
N GLN A 610 29.19 5.20 19.43
CA GLN A 610 30.31 6.13 19.48
C GLN A 610 30.35 6.93 20.77
#